data_AF-W9DVQ9-F1
#
_entry.id   AF-W9DVQ9-F1
#
_cell.length_a   1.000
_cell.length_b   1.000
_cell.length_c   1.000
_cell.angle_alpha   90.00
_cell.angle_beta   90.00
_cell.angle_gamma   90.00
#
_symmetry.space_group_name_H-M   'P 1'
#
loop_
_entity.id
_entity.type
_entity.pdbx_description
1 polymer ?
#
loop_
_entity_poly.entity_id
_entity_poly.type
_entity_poly.pdbx_seq_one_letter_code
_entity_poly.pdbx_strand_id
1 'polypeptide(L)'
;MSLSSTFHFLDLAIRLCIVILALLTSYLLIRIDPDVIRSRIYVSFNNLKKYFVFLTVGFVLYLLEVLVTINSVPGSTRYDNAKSLMLLVFQISMLVFLYHLYVAIKVPDRRIL
;
A
#
# COMPACT_ATOMS: atom_id res chain seq x y z
N MET A 1 -26.81 -7.87 7.57
CA MET A 1 -25.50 -7.21 7.79
C MET A 1 -25.63 -5.79 7.25
N SER A 2 -25.40 -4.75 8.05
CA SER A 2 -25.52 -3.36 7.57
C SER A 2 -24.38 -3.03 6.62
N LEU A 3 -24.61 -2.17 5.64
CA LEU A 3 -23.59 -1.74 4.67
C LEU A 3 -22.32 -1.22 5.38
N SER A 4 -22.47 -0.51 6.51
CA SER A 4 -21.33 -0.01 7.30
C SER A 4 -20.47 -1.13 7.89
N SER A 5 -21.07 -2.22 8.36
CA SER A 5 -20.32 -3.34 8.96
C SER A 5 -19.40 -4.04 7.95
N THR A 6 -19.82 -4.14 6.69
CA THR A 6 -19.00 -4.71 5.61
C THR A 6 -17.82 -3.81 5.24
N PHE A 7 -18.02 -2.48 5.24
CA PHE A 7 -16.94 -1.52 4.99
C PHE A 7 -15.87 -1.55 6.09
N HIS A 8 -16.27 -1.62 7.36
CA HIS A 8 -15.31 -1.72 8.47
C HIS A 8 -14.51 -3.02 8.45
N PHE A 9 -15.17 -4.14 8.11
CA PHE A 9 -14.48 -5.42 7.96
C PHE A 9 -13.48 -5.40 6.80
N LEU A 10 -13.86 -4.81 5.66
CA LEU A 10 -12.97 -4.69 4.50
C LEU A 10 -11.75 -3.80 4.81
N ASP A 11 -11.95 -2.67 5.49
CA ASP A 11 -10.85 -1.80 5.95
C ASP A 11 -9.88 -2.57 6.84
N LEU A 12 -10.39 -3.31 7.83
CA LEU A 12 -9.57 -4.15 8.70
C LEU A 12 -8.82 -5.23 7.91
N ALA A 13 -9.48 -5.91 6.99
CA ALA A 13 -8.88 -6.96 6.16
C ALA A 13 -7.73 -6.42 5.30
N ILE A 14 -7.91 -5.25 4.66
CA ILE A 14 -6.87 -4.61 3.86
C ILE A 14 -5.68 -4.23 4.75
N ARG A 15 -5.92 -3.66 5.93
CA ARG A 15 -4.85 -3.33 6.89
C ARG A 15 -4.08 -4.57 7.34
N LEU A 16 -4.76 -5.68 7.62
CA LEU A 16 -4.11 -6.94 7.97
C LEU A 16 -3.26 -7.47 6.82
N CYS A 17 -3.74 -7.41 5.57
CA CYS A 17 -2.95 -7.79 4.40
C CYS A 17 -1.69 -6.92 4.22
N ILE A 18 -1.79 -5.61 4.46
CA ILE A 18 -0.65 -4.69 4.45
C ILE A 18 0.38 -5.11 5.50
N VAL A 19 -0.05 -5.38 6.74
CA VAL A 19 0.83 -5.83 7.83
C VAL A 19 1.52 -7.15 7.48
N ILE A 20 0.77 -8.13 6.97
CA ILE A 20 1.32 -9.43 6.57
C ILE A 20 2.37 -9.26 5.47
N LEU A 21 2.09 -8.47 4.42
CA LEU A 21 3.05 -8.23 3.34
C LEU A 21 4.28 -7.47 3.83
N ALA A 22 4.13 -6.50 4.72
CA ALA A 22 5.25 -5.78 5.32
C ALA A 22 6.15 -6.74 6.12
N LEU A 23 5.57 -7.63 6.93
CA LEU A 23 6.31 -8.65 7.68
C LEU A 23 7.05 -9.62 6.76
N LEU A 24 6.38 -10.15 5.74
CA LEU A 24 6.99 -11.05 4.77
C LEU A 24 8.12 -10.38 3.99
N THR A 25 7.93 -9.12 3.59
CA THR A 25 8.97 -8.33 2.90
C THR A 25 10.16 -8.09 3.81
N SER A 26 9.92 -7.68 5.07
CA SER A 26 10.97 -7.49 6.07
C SER A 26 11.78 -8.76 6.31
N TYR A 27 11.09 -9.91 6.46
CA TYR A 27 11.74 -11.21 6.59
C TYR A 27 12.67 -11.53 5.39
N LEU A 28 12.23 -11.24 4.16
CA LEU A 28 13.06 -11.45 2.97
C LEU A 28 14.26 -10.50 2.93
N LEU A 29 14.08 -9.23 3.33
CA LEU A 29 15.17 -8.24 3.38
C LEU A 29 16.26 -8.63 4.38
N ILE A 30 15.90 -9.28 5.49
CA ILE A 30 16.86 -9.76 6.49
C ILE A 30 17.58 -11.04 6.03
N ARG A 31 16.88 -11.90 5.28
CA ARG A 31 17.39 -13.24 4.93
C ARG A 31 18.22 -13.28 3.64
N ILE A 32 17.97 -12.38 2.69
CA ILE A 32 18.59 -12.40 1.36
C ILE A 32 19.75 -11.41 1.32
N ASP A 33 20.86 -11.80 0.67
CA ASP A 33 21.99 -10.92 0.46
C ASP A 33 21.61 -9.62 -0.27
N PRO A 34 22.14 -8.46 0.17
CA PRO A 34 21.81 -7.16 -0.43
C PRO A 34 22.03 -7.08 -1.94
N ASP A 35 23.06 -7.76 -2.47
CA ASP A 35 23.37 -7.75 -3.90
C ASP A 35 22.36 -8.55 -4.72
N VAL A 36 21.85 -9.65 -4.16
CA VAL A 36 20.77 -10.43 -4.77
C VAL A 36 19.47 -9.63 -4.79
N ILE A 37 19.15 -8.93 -3.69
CA ILE A 37 18.00 -8.02 -3.62
C ILE A 37 18.12 -6.93 -4.70
N ARG A 38 19.30 -6.31 -4.83
CA ARG A 38 19.56 -5.26 -5.82
C ARG A 38 19.32 -5.76 -7.25
N SER A 39 19.84 -6.93 -7.63
CA SER A 39 19.61 -7.52 -8.96
C SER A 39 18.12 -7.71 -9.24
N ARG A 40 17.39 -8.30 -8.30
CA ARG A 40 15.96 -8.60 -8.47
C ARG A 40 15.09 -7.34 -8.56
N ILE A 41 15.40 -6.32 -7.75
CA ILE A 41 14.76 -5.01 -7.82
C ILE A 41 15.06 -4.35 -9.17
N TYR A 42 16.29 -4.44 -9.68
CA TYR A 42 16.67 -3.87 -10.97
C TYR A 42 15.85 -4.45 -12.12
N VAL A 43 15.67 -5.77 -12.17
CA VAL A 43 14.82 -6.44 -13.18
C VAL A 43 13.36 -5.98 -13.08
N SER A 44 12.87 -5.77 -11.86
CA SER A 44 11.49 -5.39 -11.59
C SER A 44 11.27 -3.86 -11.57
N PHE A 45 12.30 -3.07 -11.83
CA PHE A 45 12.34 -1.64 -11.51
C PHE A 45 11.28 -0.84 -12.25
N ASN A 46 11.06 -1.13 -13.54
CA ASN A 46 10.05 -0.42 -14.33
C ASN A 46 8.63 -0.62 -13.77
N ASN A 47 8.35 -1.82 -13.26
CA ASN A 47 7.05 -2.13 -12.66
C ASN A 47 6.94 -1.48 -11.27
N LEU A 48 7.99 -1.57 -10.44
CA LEU A 48 8.05 -0.90 -9.15
C LEU A 48 7.86 0.62 -9.27
N LYS A 49 8.48 1.25 -10.26
CA LYS A 49 8.34 2.68 -10.55
C LYS A 49 6.87 3.05 -10.81
N LYS A 50 6.16 2.28 -11.64
CA LYS A 50 4.74 2.51 -11.93
C LYS A 50 3.89 2.47 -10.65
N TYR A 51 4.07 1.46 -9.81
CA TYR A 51 3.29 1.34 -8.57
C TYR A 51 3.72 2.34 -7.49
N PHE A 52 4.98 2.76 -7.49
CA PHE A 52 5.43 3.85 -6.64
C PHE A 52 4.76 5.18 -7.01
N VAL A 53 4.60 5.48 -8.31
CA VAL A 53 3.82 6.65 -8.76
C VAL A 53 2.37 6.54 -8.30
N PHE A 54 1.75 5.36 -8.41
CA PHE A 54 0.39 5.14 -7.91
C PHE A 54 0.27 5.35 -6.39
N LEU A 55 1.23 4.83 -5.61
CA LEU A 55 1.33 5.07 -4.17
C LEU A 55 1.48 6.56 -3.85
N THR A 56 2.26 7.29 -4.65
CA THR A 56 2.46 8.74 -4.46
C THR A 56 1.15 9.50 -4.61
N VAL A 57 0.33 9.16 -5.61
CA VAL A 57 -1.02 9.73 -5.76
C VAL A 57 -1.91 9.38 -4.56
N GLY A 58 -1.87 8.13 -4.10
CA GLY A 58 -2.58 7.72 -2.88
C GLY A 58 -2.16 8.53 -1.65
N PHE A 59 -0.86 8.80 -1.50
CA PHE A 59 -0.32 9.60 -0.39
C PHE A 59 -0.78 11.06 -0.46
N VAL A 60 -0.85 11.64 -1.66
CA VAL A 60 -1.42 13.00 -1.84
C VAL A 60 -2.88 13.03 -1.41
N LEU A 61 -3.68 12.03 -1.79
CA LEU A 61 -5.08 11.94 -1.35
C LEU A 61 -5.21 11.79 0.17
N TYR A 62 -4.32 11.03 0.80
CA TYR A 62 -4.25 10.94 2.26
C TYR A 62 -3.95 12.31 2.90
N LEU A 63 -2.98 13.07 2.38
CA LEU A 63 -2.69 14.41 2.90
C LEU A 63 -3.87 15.38 2.70
N LEU A 64 -4.57 15.29 1.57
CA LEU A 64 -5.79 16.06 1.33
C LEU A 64 -6.91 15.71 2.30
N GLU A 65 -7.08 14.42 2.62
CA GLU A 65 -8.04 13.97 3.63
C GLU A 65 -7.72 14.60 4.99
N VAL A 66 -6.46 14.53 5.43
CA VAL A 66 -6.00 15.13 6.69
C VAL A 66 -6.27 16.63 6.70
N LEU A 67 -5.98 17.34 5.60
CA LEU A 67 -6.25 18.76 5.46
C LEU A 67 -7.75 19.09 5.59
N VAL A 68 -8.62 18.31 4.93
CA VAL A 68 -10.07 18.45 5.03
C VAL A 68 -10.54 18.19 6.46
N THR A 69 -9.97 17.20 7.12
CA THR A 69 -10.31 16.84 8.50
C THR A 69 -9.95 17.94 9.50
N ILE A 70 -8.76 18.53 9.41
CA ILE A 70 -8.32 19.63 10.29
C ILE A 70 -9.16 20.89 10.09
N ASN A 71 -9.59 21.17 8.86
CA ASN A 71 -10.38 22.37 8.54
C ASN A 71 -11.90 22.16 8.69
N SER A 72 -12.35 20.94 9.03
CA SER A 72 -13.78 20.65 9.17
C SER A 72 -14.30 21.01 10.56
N VAL A 73 -15.54 21.50 10.63
CA VAL A 73 -16.22 21.77 11.91
C VAL A 73 -16.39 20.44 12.64
N PRO A 74 -15.98 20.33 13.92
CA PRO A 74 -16.16 19.12 14.71
C PRO A 74 -17.63 18.66 14.71
N GLY A 75 -17.88 17.41 14.34
CA GLY A 75 -19.23 16.83 14.24
C GLY A 75 -19.94 17.06 12.89
N SER A 76 -19.32 17.77 11.94
CA SER A 76 -19.86 17.87 10.58
C SER A 76 -19.60 16.60 9.76
N THR A 77 -20.66 16.03 9.17
CA THR A 77 -20.59 14.81 8.34
C THR A 77 -20.46 15.08 6.85
N ARG A 78 -20.34 16.36 6.46
CA ARG A 78 -20.41 16.83 5.07
C ARG A 78 -19.40 16.17 4.14
N TYR A 79 -18.26 15.74 4.67
CA TYR A 79 -17.15 15.18 3.89
C TYR A 79 -16.81 13.72 4.24
N ASP A 80 -17.59 13.04 5.07
CA ASP A 80 -17.23 11.72 5.60
C ASP A 80 -17.01 10.69 4.48
N ASN A 81 -17.91 10.65 3.50
CA ASN A 81 -17.78 9.74 2.36
C ASN A 81 -16.52 10.03 1.52
N ALA A 82 -16.18 11.30 1.33
CA ALA A 82 -14.99 11.69 0.58
C ALA A 82 -13.70 11.32 1.33
N LYS A 83 -13.67 11.56 2.64
CA LYS A 83 -12.56 11.17 3.53
C LYS A 83 -12.33 9.65 3.49
N SER A 84 -13.40 8.87 3.63
CA SER A 84 -13.33 7.40 3.56
C SER A 84 -12.81 6.90 2.21
N LEU A 85 -13.23 7.52 1.10
CA LEU A 85 -12.75 7.16 -0.23
C LEU A 85 -11.25 7.47 -0.41
N MET A 86 -10.79 8.65 0.04
CA MET A 86 -9.38 9.04 -0.01
C MET A 86 -8.50 8.06 0.78
N LEU A 87 -8.94 7.67 1.99
CA LEU A 87 -8.25 6.68 2.82
C LEU A 87 -8.22 5.30 2.16
N LEU A 88 -9.33 4.86 1.57
CA LEU A 88 -9.40 3.57 0.90
C LEU A 88 -8.48 3.50 -0.33
N VAL A 89 -8.43 4.56 -1.14
CA VAL A 89 -7.49 4.64 -2.27
C VAL A 89 -6.04 4.59 -1.79
N PHE A 90 -5.71 5.29 -0.70
CA PHE A 90 -4.38 5.23 -0.10
C PHE A 90 -4.02 3.82 0.36
N GLN A 91 -4.91 3.15 1.10
CA GLN A 91 -4.67 1.78 1.58
C GLN A 91 -4.47 0.79 0.43
N ILE A 92 -5.31 0.85 -0.61
CA ILE A 92 -5.17 -0.01 -1.79
C ILE A 92 -3.85 0.26 -2.49
N SER A 93 -3.46 1.53 -2.64
CA SER A 93 -2.18 1.88 -3.27
C SER A 93 -0.97 1.35 -2.50
N MET A 94 -1.03 1.38 -1.16
CA MET A 94 0.00 0.81 -0.28
C MET A 94 0.04 -0.71 -0.41
N LEU A 95 -1.11 -1.38 -0.37
CA LEU A 95 -1.21 -2.82 -0.51
C LEU A 95 -0.62 -3.30 -1.85
N VAL A 96 -1.01 -2.65 -2.95
CA VAL A 96 -0.53 -2.96 -4.30
C VAL A 96 0.98 -2.75 -4.40
N PHE A 97 1.50 -1.63 -3.89
CA PHE A 97 2.94 -1.38 -3.90
C PHE A 97 3.72 -2.44 -3.10
N LEU A 98 3.28 -2.74 -1.86
CA LEU A 98 3.92 -3.76 -1.02
C LEU A 98 3.86 -5.15 -1.67
N TYR A 99 2.76 -5.50 -2.32
CA TYR A 99 2.65 -6.75 -3.06
C TYR A 99 3.69 -6.83 -4.17
N HIS A 100 3.82 -5.79 -4.99
CA HIS A 100 4.81 -5.79 -6.07
C HIS A 100 6.25 -5.74 -5.57
N LEU A 101 6.52 -5.07 -4.45
CA LEU A 101 7.82 -5.09 -3.78
C LEU A 101 8.15 -6.49 -3.26
N TYR A 102 7.20 -7.14 -2.58
CA TYR A 102 7.34 -8.51 -2.09
C TYR A 102 7.64 -9.49 -3.24
N VAL A 103 6.86 -9.41 -4.33
CA VAL A 103 7.07 -10.27 -5.51
C VAL A 103 8.43 -10.00 -6.14
N ALA A 104 8.82 -8.73 -6.30
CA ALA A 104 10.12 -8.37 -6.85
C ALA A 104 11.27 -8.98 -6.04
N ILE A 105 11.19 -8.98 -4.70
CA ILE A 105 12.24 -9.55 -3.84
C ILE A 105 12.16 -11.08 -3.81
N LYS A 106 10.96 -11.67 -3.77
CA LYS A 106 10.76 -13.12 -3.64
C LYS A 106 11.21 -13.90 -4.86
N VAL A 107 10.90 -13.42 -6.07
CA VAL A 107 11.07 -14.20 -7.31
C VAL A 107 12.57 -14.46 -7.54
N PRO A 108 13.01 -15.73 -7.63
CA PRO A 108 14.38 -16.05 -7.94
C PRO A 108 14.70 -15.61 -9.38
N ASP A 109 15.89 -15.05 -9.56
CA ASP A 109 16.39 -14.61 -10.85
C ASP A 109 16.44 -15.82 -11.80
N ARG A 110 15.50 -15.93 -12.75
CA ARG A 110 15.48 -17.01 -13.76
C ARG A 110 16.61 -16.88 -14.79
N ARG A 111 17.44 -15.84 -14.69
CA ARG A 111 18.48 -15.49 -15.67
C ARG A 111 19.89 -15.94 -15.32
N ILE A 112 20.07 -16.69 -14.22
CA ILE A 112 21.35 -17.32 -13.89
C ILE A 112 21.24 -18.82 -14.15
N LEU A 113 21.22 -19.20 -15.43
CA LEU A 113 21.52 -20.53 -15.97
C LEU A 113 22.10 -20.33 -17.37
#